data_AF-A0A1B7JGM4-F1
#
_entry.id   AF-A0A1B7JGM4-F1
#
_cell.length_a   1.000
_cell.length_b   1.000
_cell.length_c   1.000
_cell.angle_alpha   90.00
_cell.angle_beta   90.00
_cell.angle_gamma   90.00
#
_symmetry.space_group_name_H-M   'P 1'
#
loop_
_entity.id
_entity.type
_entity.pdbx_description
1 polymer ?
#
loop_
_entity_poly.entity_id
_entity_poly.type
_entity_poly.pdbx_seq_one_letter_code
_entity_poly.pdbx_strand_id
1 'polypeptide(L)'
;MQLSQINLISAISTEIEKQIPGIPAEPRYMNAIIKAATLVCDEFKKPLVKASEGIGLTAWLASDDVGASSKYMAAVLSKRFDAPNHYPLDPADLGRCIRLVNAVPEFKERLWIMRARSMQWSFVIDNWDKWKELYDAGEGKKLYQEMKLTYESLRD
;
A
#
# COMPACT_ATOMS: atom_id res chain seq x y z
N MET A 1 -18.59 -5.06 -8.23
CA MET A 1 -19.38 -4.25 -7.28
C MET A 1 -19.91 -3.04 -8.05
N GLN A 2 -21.19 -2.65 -7.88
CA GLN A 2 -21.76 -1.51 -8.59
C GLN A 2 -22.22 -0.46 -7.58
N LEU A 3 -21.47 0.65 -7.49
CA LEU A 3 -21.84 1.80 -6.66
C LEU A 3 -22.93 2.62 -7.36
N SER A 4 -23.95 3.06 -6.61
CA SER A 4 -24.96 4.01 -7.10
C SER A 4 -24.38 5.42 -7.09
N GLN A 5 -24.16 5.99 -8.28
CA GLN A 5 -23.63 7.35 -8.43
C GLN A 5 -24.57 8.39 -7.83
N ILE A 6 -25.89 8.23 -7.99
CA ILE A 6 -26.90 9.17 -7.46
C ILE A 6 -26.84 9.21 -5.93
N ASN A 7 -26.75 8.05 -5.29
CA ASN A 7 -26.66 7.98 -3.83
C ASN A 7 -25.35 8.59 -3.33
N LEU A 8 -24.26 8.41 -4.07
CA LEU A 8 -22.95 9.00 -3.73
C LEU A 8 -22.96 10.52 -3.88
N ILE A 9 -23.58 11.06 -4.94
CA ILE A 9 -23.78 12.51 -5.11
C ILE A 9 -24.57 13.09 -3.93
N SER A 10 -25.67 12.44 -3.54
CA SER A 10 -26.50 12.87 -2.41
C SER A 10 -25.73 12.85 -1.09
N ALA A 11 -24.93 11.79 -0.83
CA ALA A 11 -24.11 11.68 0.37
C ALA A 11 -23.03 12.78 0.45
N ILE A 12 -22.30 13.02 -0.66
CA ILE A 12 -21.28 14.07 -0.72
C ILE A 12 -21.92 15.45 -0.52
N SER A 13 -23.05 15.73 -1.19
CA SER A 13 -23.76 17.01 -1.05
C SER A 13 -24.22 17.25 0.39
N THR A 14 -24.75 16.22 1.04
CA THR A 14 -25.21 16.29 2.43
C THR A 14 -24.05 16.58 3.37
N GLU A 15 -22.89 15.95 3.15
CA GLU A 15 -21.72 16.16 3.98
C GLU A 15 -21.12 17.56 3.79
N ILE A 16 -21.12 18.09 2.57
CA ILE A 16 -20.68 19.47 2.31
C ILE A 16 -21.57 20.48 3.01
N GLU A 17 -22.90 20.33 2.96
CA GLU A 17 -23.85 21.22 3.65
C GLU A 17 -23.62 21.23 5.17
N LYS A 18 -23.30 20.07 5.78
CA LYS A 18 -22.97 20.02 7.21
C LYS A 18 -21.70 20.80 7.54
N GLN A 19 -20.70 20.74 6.68
CA GLN A 19 -19.42 21.44 6.89
C GLN A 19 -19.52 22.92 6.55
N ILE A 20 -20.40 23.30 5.61
CA ILE A 20 -20.64 24.67 5.16
C ILE A 20 -22.16 24.92 5.10
N PRO A 21 -22.79 25.24 6.25
CA PRO A 21 -24.22 25.49 6.31
C PRO A 21 -24.65 26.67 5.43
N GLY A 22 -25.73 26.48 4.68
CA GLY A 22 -26.27 27.50 3.78
C GLY A 22 -25.44 27.69 2.50
N ILE A 23 -24.65 26.68 2.09
CA ILE A 23 -23.89 26.78 0.85
C ILE A 23 -24.85 26.98 -0.33
N PRO A 24 -24.63 28.01 -1.18
CA PRO A 24 -25.51 28.25 -2.32
C PRO A 24 -25.50 27.07 -3.30
N ALA A 25 -26.69 26.71 -3.79
CA ALA A 25 -26.87 25.64 -4.77
C ALA A 25 -26.44 26.08 -6.18
N GLU A 26 -25.16 26.37 -6.36
CA GLU A 26 -24.59 26.78 -7.64
C GLU A 26 -24.26 25.57 -8.52
N PRO A 27 -24.57 25.62 -9.84
CA PRO A 27 -24.27 24.53 -10.78
C PRO A 27 -22.80 24.09 -10.76
N ARG A 28 -21.86 25.01 -10.52
CA ARG A 28 -20.42 24.70 -10.45
C ARG A 28 -20.07 23.73 -9.32
N TYR A 29 -20.74 23.83 -8.16
CA TYR A 29 -20.48 22.95 -7.02
C TYR A 29 -21.09 21.56 -7.27
N MET A 30 -22.31 21.53 -7.80
CA MET A 30 -22.96 20.27 -8.18
C MET A 30 -22.15 19.51 -9.24
N ASN A 31 -21.63 20.21 -10.26
CA ASN A 31 -20.76 19.60 -11.27
C ASN A 31 -19.47 19.01 -10.68
N ALA A 32 -18.87 19.66 -9.68
CA ALA A 32 -17.69 19.14 -8.98
C ALA A 32 -18.03 17.86 -8.19
N ILE A 33 -19.18 17.83 -7.51
CA ILE A 33 -19.67 16.65 -6.77
C ILE A 33 -19.93 15.48 -7.73
N ILE A 34 -20.59 15.74 -8.87
CA ILE A 34 -20.84 14.73 -9.91
C ILE A 34 -19.52 14.17 -10.44
N LYS A 35 -18.53 15.04 -10.71
CA LYS A 35 -17.21 14.61 -11.16
C LYS A 35 -16.52 13.71 -10.12
N ALA A 36 -16.55 14.08 -8.85
CA ALA A 36 -16.00 13.27 -7.77
C ALA A 36 -16.69 11.91 -7.67
N ALA A 37 -18.02 11.88 -7.70
CA ALA A 37 -18.80 10.64 -7.65
C ALA A 37 -18.52 9.74 -8.86
N THR A 38 -18.39 10.32 -10.06
CA THR A 38 -18.01 9.61 -11.29
C THR A 38 -16.65 8.94 -11.15
N LEU A 39 -15.63 9.68 -10.70
CA LEU A 39 -14.29 9.14 -10.50
C LEU A 39 -14.29 7.95 -9.53
N VAL A 40 -15.02 8.04 -8.42
CA VAL A 40 -15.14 6.94 -7.45
C VAL A 40 -15.85 5.74 -8.08
N CYS A 41 -16.99 5.94 -8.73
CA CYS A 41 -17.72 4.86 -9.40
C CYS A 41 -16.86 4.17 -10.45
N ASP A 42 -16.10 4.92 -11.24
CA ASP A 42 -15.26 4.37 -12.29
C ASP A 42 -14.07 3.59 -11.72
N GLU A 43 -13.47 4.05 -10.62
CA GLU A 43 -12.42 3.29 -9.94
C GLU A 43 -12.96 1.96 -9.40
N PHE A 44 -14.12 1.97 -8.77
CA PHE A 44 -14.75 0.76 -8.20
C PHE A 44 -15.28 -0.23 -9.24
N LYS A 45 -15.41 0.17 -10.51
CA LYS A 45 -15.70 -0.73 -11.63
C LYS A 45 -14.47 -1.50 -12.09
N LYS A 46 -13.26 -0.99 -11.85
CA LYS A 46 -12.03 -1.66 -12.25
C LYS A 46 -11.84 -2.92 -11.40
N PRO A 47 -11.37 -4.02 -12.00
CA PRO A 47 -10.97 -5.19 -11.23
C PRO A 47 -9.74 -4.83 -10.38
N LEU A 48 -9.68 -5.35 -9.16
CA LEU A 48 -8.44 -5.30 -8.39
C LEU A 48 -7.37 -6.11 -9.12
N VAL A 49 -6.28 -5.46 -9.48
CA VAL A 49 -5.12 -6.09 -10.12
C VAL A 49 -4.14 -6.46 -9.02
N LYS A 50 -4.16 -7.72 -8.60
CA LYS A 50 -3.17 -8.25 -7.65
C LYS A 50 -1.93 -8.74 -8.37
N ALA A 51 -0.79 -8.63 -7.69
CA ALA A 51 0.44 -9.17 -8.20
C ALA A 51 0.39 -10.71 -8.14
N SER A 52 0.77 -11.37 -9.22
CA SER A 52 1.03 -12.82 -9.23
C SER A 52 2.52 -13.10 -9.26
N GLU A 53 2.89 -14.35 -9.00
CA GLU A 53 4.28 -14.79 -9.03
C GLU A 53 4.90 -14.56 -10.42
N GLY A 54 6.11 -14.01 -10.47
CA GLY A 54 6.87 -13.82 -11.71
C GLY A 54 6.34 -12.78 -12.70
N ILE A 55 5.35 -11.94 -12.35
CA ILE A 55 4.83 -10.92 -13.29
C ILE A 55 5.85 -9.84 -13.69
N GLY A 56 6.94 -9.73 -12.95
CA GLY A 56 8.01 -8.77 -13.19
C GLY A 56 7.70 -7.37 -12.64
N LEU A 57 8.76 -6.56 -12.54
CA LEU A 57 8.72 -5.27 -11.86
C LEU A 57 7.74 -4.28 -12.50
N THR A 58 7.68 -4.21 -13.83
CA THR A 58 6.81 -3.25 -14.54
C THR A 58 5.33 -3.57 -14.29
N ALA A 59 4.94 -4.84 -14.39
CA ALA A 59 3.56 -5.25 -14.12
C ALA A 59 3.21 -5.09 -12.64
N TRP A 60 4.15 -5.40 -11.74
CA TRP A 60 3.96 -5.18 -10.30
C TRP A 60 3.76 -3.69 -9.98
N LEU A 61 4.55 -2.79 -10.57
CA LEU A 61 4.42 -1.34 -10.38
C LEU A 61 3.05 -0.80 -10.85
N ALA A 62 2.41 -1.46 -11.81
CA ALA A 62 1.09 -1.12 -12.33
C ALA A 62 -0.07 -1.82 -11.59
N SER A 63 0.23 -2.64 -10.58
CA SER A 63 -0.76 -3.40 -9.80
C SER A 63 -1.21 -2.67 -8.53
N ASP A 64 -2.30 -3.12 -7.93
CA ASP A 64 -2.86 -2.65 -6.64
C ASP A 64 -2.16 -3.29 -5.41
N ASP A 65 -0.96 -3.86 -5.58
CA ASP A 65 -0.16 -4.46 -4.51
C ASP A 65 1.10 -3.66 -4.15
N VAL A 66 1.21 -2.42 -4.67
CA VAL A 66 2.30 -1.50 -4.36
C VAL A 66 1.99 -0.69 -3.09
N GLY A 67 2.90 -0.73 -2.11
CA GLY A 67 2.90 0.14 -0.93
C GLY A 67 4.21 0.88 -0.76
N ALA A 68 4.25 1.90 0.11
CA ALA A 68 5.42 2.78 0.26
C ALA A 68 6.72 2.03 0.57
N SER A 69 6.70 1.11 1.54
CA SER A 69 7.85 0.27 1.93
C SER A 69 8.31 -0.64 0.79
N SER A 70 7.39 -1.36 0.15
CA SER A 70 7.69 -2.22 -1.00
C SER A 70 8.20 -1.43 -2.21
N LYS A 71 7.69 -0.22 -2.44
CA LYS A 71 8.13 0.66 -3.53
C LYS A 71 9.56 1.15 -3.28
N TYR A 72 9.91 1.48 -2.03
CA TYR A 72 11.28 1.77 -1.65
C TYR A 72 12.21 0.57 -1.87
N MET A 73 11.79 -0.62 -1.44
CA MET A 73 12.56 -1.85 -1.69
C MET A 73 12.76 -2.10 -3.19
N ALA A 74 11.71 -1.94 -4.01
CA ALA A 74 11.80 -2.05 -5.46
C ALA A 74 12.74 -1.02 -6.08
N ALA A 75 12.73 0.24 -5.60
CA ALA A 75 13.65 1.29 -6.05
C ALA A 75 15.11 0.87 -5.79
N VAL A 76 15.43 0.46 -4.56
CA VAL A 76 16.79 0.06 -4.15
C VAL A 76 17.27 -1.18 -4.91
N LEU A 77 16.43 -2.21 -5.01
CA LEU A 77 16.80 -3.46 -5.66
C LEU A 77 16.85 -3.32 -7.19
N SER A 78 15.94 -2.59 -7.81
CA SER A 78 15.98 -2.40 -9.27
C SER A 78 17.03 -1.40 -9.74
N LYS A 79 17.31 -0.36 -8.93
CA LYS A 79 18.07 0.84 -9.32
C LYS A 79 17.48 1.56 -10.56
N ARG A 80 16.17 1.42 -10.80
CA ARG A 80 15.50 1.99 -11.99
C ARG A 80 14.73 3.28 -11.70
N PHE A 81 14.47 3.59 -10.44
CA PHE A 81 13.73 4.76 -10.01
C PHE A 81 14.04 5.07 -8.54
N ASP A 82 13.65 6.25 -8.09
CA ASP A 82 13.77 6.70 -6.70
C ASP A 82 12.45 6.61 -5.94
N ALA A 83 12.53 6.38 -4.63
CA ALA A 83 11.40 6.40 -3.73
C ALA A 83 11.84 6.90 -2.34
N PRO A 84 10.97 7.57 -1.58
CA PRO A 84 11.28 7.96 -0.20
C PRO A 84 11.59 6.75 0.66
N ASN A 85 12.49 6.92 1.64
CA ASN A 85 12.89 5.85 2.55
C ASN A 85 11.72 5.48 3.48
N HIS A 86 11.05 4.38 3.14
CA HIS A 86 10.02 3.75 3.94
C HIS A 86 10.42 2.30 4.24
N TYR A 87 9.97 1.80 5.39
CA TYR A 87 10.16 0.42 5.82
C TYR A 87 8.80 -0.16 6.28
N PRO A 88 8.65 -1.48 6.36
CA PRO A 88 7.38 -2.08 6.78
C PRO A 88 7.03 -1.76 8.23
N LEU A 89 5.93 -1.07 8.49
CA LEU A 89 5.52 -0.73 9.87
C LEU A 89 4.66 -1.81 10.51
N ASP A 90 3.97 -2.60 9.68
CA ASP A 90 3.00 -3.60 10.12
C ASP A 90 3.01 -4.85 9.20
N PRO A 91 2.25 -5.91 9.55
CA PRO A 91 2.13 -7.11 8.72
C PRO A 91 1.65 -6.86 7.29
N ALA A 92 0.81 -5.85 7.06
CA ALA A 92 0.27 -5.56 5.74
C ALA A 92 1.33 -4.92 4.84
N ASP A 93 2.15 -4.02 5.39
CA ASP A 93 3.33 -3.49 4.72
C ASP A 93 4.33 -4.59 4.38
N LEU A 94 4.63 -5.48 5.34
CA LEU A 94 5.56 -6.59 5.11
C LEU A 94 5.02 -7.53 4.04
N GLY A 95 3.72 -7.84 4.09
CA GLY A 95 3.06 -8.65 3.07
C GLY A 95 3.22 -8.10 1.66
N ARG A 96 3.17 -6.76 1.48
CA ARG A 96 3.45 -6.13 0.17
C ARG A 96 4.91 -6.30 -0.26
N CYS A 97 5.86 -6.21 0.67
CA CYS A 97 7.27 -6.53 0.38
C CYS A 97 7.47 -7.99 -0.02
N ILE A 98 6.84 -8.94 0.68
CA ILE A 98 6.91 -10.37 0.34
C ILE A 98 6.32 -10.61 -1.05
N ARG A 99 5.13 -10.06 -1.34
CA ARG A 99 4.50 -10.19 -2.67
C ARG A 99 5.32 -9.55 -3.79
N LEU A 100 6.05 -8.46 -3.52
CA LEU A 100 7.02 -7.90 -4.47
C LEU A 100 8.13 -8.92 -4.81
N VAL A 101 8.71 -9.60 -3.81
CA VAL A 101 9.75 -10.61 -4.06
C VAL A 101 9.19 -11.79 -4.85
N ASN A 102 7.95 -12.20 -4.59
CA ASN A 102 7.29 -13.24 -5.39
C ASN A 102 7.02 -12.77 -6.84
N ALA A 103 6.64 -11.49 -7.01
CA ALA A 103 6.40 -10.90 -8.32
C ALA A 103 7.69 -10.72 -9.14
N VAL A 104 8.83 -10.51 -8.47
CA VAL A 104 10.15 -10.29 -9.08
C VAL A 104 11.17 -11.21 -8.40
N PRO A 105 11.20 -12.51 -8.72
CA PRO A 105 12.00 -13.51 -8.01
C PRO A 105 13.49 -13.20 -7.95
N GLU A 106 14.03 -12.45 -8.92
CA GLU A 106 15.44 -12.02 -8.96
C GLU A 106 15.80 -11.11 -7.78
N PHE A 107 14.82 -10.51 -7.11
CA PHE A 107 15.06 -9.69 -5.91
C PHE A 107 15.41 -10.51 -4.69
N LYS A 108 15.02 -11.80 -4.64
CA LYS A 108 15.30 -12.69 -3.50
C LYS A 108 16.80 -12.77 -3.20
N GLU A 109 17.62 -12.93 -4.23
CA GLU A 109 19.09 -13.03 -4.11
C GLU A 109 19.75 -11.71 -3.69
N ARG A 110 19.00 -10.61 -3.73
CA ARG A 110 19.48 -9.25 -3.50
C ARG A 110 18.89 -8.60 -2.25
N LEU A 111 18.01 -9.29 -1.52
CA LEU A 111 17.35 -8.78 -0.33
C LEU A 111 18.34 -8.25 0.72
N TRP A 112 19.50 -8.89 0.87
CA TRP A 112 20.56 -8.48 1.79
C TRP A 112 21.06 -7.04 1.57
N ILE A 113 20.91 -6.48 0.36
CA ILE A 113 21.25 -5.08 0.06
C ILE A 113 20.42 -4.10 0.90
N MET A 114 19.20 -4.49 1.29
CA MET A 114 18.34 -3.65 2.12
C MET A 114 18.91 -3.45 3.52
N ARG A 115 19.69 -4.41 4.04
CA ARG A 115 20.30 -4.33 5.38
C ARG A 115 21.10 -3.05 5.60
N ALA A 116 21.76 -2.54 4.55
CA ALA A 116 22.59 -1.34 4.60
C ALA A 116 21.82 -0.02 4.40
N ARG A 117 20.50 -0.04 4.24
CA ARG A 117 19.71 1.16 3.89
C ARG A 117 19.24 1.95 5.09
N SER A 118 18.97 1.28 6.20
CA SER A 118 18.69 1.89 7.48
C SER A 118 18.75 0.84 8.58
N MET A 119 18.77 1.29 9.83
CA MET A 119 18.70 0.38 10.97
C MET A 119 17.42 -0.46 10.92
N GLN A 120 16.28 0.14 10.59
CA GLN A 120 14.99 -0.57 10.45
C GLN A 120 15.07 -1.67 9.38
N TRP A 121 15.63 -1.38 8.21
CA TRP A 121 15.79 -2.40 7.17
C TRP A 121 16.79 -3.50 7.58
N SER A 122 17.79 -3.20 8.40
CA SER A 122 18.63 -4.26 8.97
C SER A 122 17.80 -5.26 9.76
N PHE A 123 16.95 -4.80 10.69
CA PHE A 123 16.10 -5.67 11.48
C PHE A 123 15.06 -6.42 10.63
N VAL A 124 14.49 -5.76 9.60
CA VAL A 124 13.56 -6.42 8.66
C VAL A 124 14.24 -7.59 7.96
N ILE A 125 15.48 -7.40 7.48
CA ILE A 125 16.23 -8.46 6.81
C ILE A 125 16.68 -9.55 7.79
N ASP A 126 17.13 -9.17 8.98
CA ASP A 126 17.60 -10.12 10.00
C ASP A 126 16.46 -11.02 10.52
N ASN A 127 15.21 -10.55 10.46
CA ASN A 127 14.01 -11.31 10.85
C ASN A 127 13.19 -11.82 9.66
N TRP A 128 13.66 -11.66 8.42
CA TRP A 128 12.85 -11.84 7.21
C TRP A 128 12.16 -13.20 7.16
N ASP A 129 12.90 -14.29 7.36
CA ASP A 129 12.36 -15.65 7.25
C ASP A 129 11.32 -15.94 8.35
N LYS A 130 11.61 -15.57 9.60
CA LYS A 130 10.68 -15.70 10.74
C LYS A 130 9.38 -14.94 10.47
N TRP A 131 9.49 -13.69 10.04
CA TRP A 131 8.32 -12.85 9.81
C TRP A 131 7.52 -13.29 8.59
N LYS A 132 8.19 -13.78 7.54
CA LYS A 132 7.54 -14.37 6.38
C LYS A 132 6.77 -15.65 6.78
N GLU A 133 7.34 -16.50 7.61
CA GLU A 133 6.65 -17.70 8.11
C GLU A 133 5.37 -17.33 8.88
N LEU A 134 5.44 -16.36 9.80
CA LEU A 134 4.26 -15.86 10.52
C LEU A 134 3.21 -15.27 9.57
N TYR A 135 3.66 -14.54 8.54
CA TYR A 135 2.77 -13.98 7.52
C TYR A 135 2.06 -15.08 6.73
N ASP A 136 2.80 -16.07 6.23
CA ASP A 136 2.27 -17.17 5.42
C ASP A 136 1.33 -18.07 6.25
N ALA A 137 1.60 -18.22 7.56
CA ALA A 137 0.75 -18.93 8.50
C ALA A 137 -0.53 -18.16 8.90
N GLY A 138 -0.70 -16.91 8.44
CA GLY A 138 -1.84 -16.07 8.79
C GLY A 138 -1.80 -15.55 10.24
N GLU A 139 -0.64 -15.60 10.90
CA GLU A 139 -0.45 -15.22 12.30
C GLU A 139 -0.24 -13.70 12.48
N GLY A 140 -1.06 -12.89 11.80
CA GLY A 140 -0.86 -11.43 11.71
C GLY A 140 -0.76 -10.70 13.05
N LYS A 141 -1.48 -11.16 14.09
CA LYS A 141 -1.38 -10.57 15.45
C LYS A 141 -0.01 -10.81 16.09
N LYS A 142 0.53 -12.02 15.99
CA LYS A 142 1.85 -12.36 16.53
C LYS A 142 2.94 -11.64 15.73
N LEU A 143 2.83 -11.63 14.40
CA LEU A 143 3.74 -10.87 13.53
C LEU A 143 3.76 -9.38 13.89
N TYR A 144 2.59 -8.77 14.11
CA TYR A 144 2.52 -7.38 14.53
C TYR A 144 3.23 -7.12 15.87
N GLN A 145 3.03 -8.00 16.86
CA GLN A 145 3.71 -7.89 18.16
C GLN A 145 5.23 -8.02 18.02
N GLU A 146 5.69 -8.99 17.24
CA GLU A 146 7.12 -9.22 16.96
C GLU A 146 7.77 -8.02 16.27
N MET A 147 7.15 -7.48 15.22
CA MET A 147 7.63 -6.28 14.53
C MET A 147 7.66 -5.08 15.48
N LYS A 148 6.60 -4.89 16.27
CA LYS A 148 6.52 -3.79 17.24
C LYS A 148 7.65 -3.86 18.26
N LEU A 149 7.87 -5.02 18.90
CA LEU A 149 8.95 -5.20 19.89
C LEU A 149 10.33 -4.94 19.27
N THR A 150 10.54 -5.43 18.04
CA THR A 150 11.79 -5.22 17.29
C THR A 150 12.05 -3.74 16.99
N TYR A 151 11.00 -2.97 16.69
CA TYR A 151 11.15 -1.53 16.42
C TYR A 151 11.20 -0.68 17.69
N GLU A 152 10.67 -1.16 18.81
CA GLU A 152 10.80 -0.50 20.10
C GLU A 152 12.25 -0.58 20.60
N SER A 153 12.94 -1.71 20.40
CA SER A 153 14.37 -1.84 20.74
C SER A 153 15.32 -0.98 19.90
N LEU A 154 14.81 -0.27 18.89
CA LEU A 154 15.59 0.72 18.11
C LEU A 154 15.67 2.08 18.78
N ARG A 155 14.82 2.34 19.78
CA ARG A 155 14.70 3.64 20.44
C ARG A 155 15.58 3.76 21.68
N ASP A 156 16.21 2.66 22.09
CA ASP A 156 17.14 2.54 23.23
C ASP A 156 18.59 2.49 22.73
#